data_AF-A0A316L072-F1
#
_entry.id   AF-A0A316L072-F1
#
_cell.length_a   1.000
_cell.length_b   1.000
_cell.length_c   1.000
_cell.angle_alpha   90.00
_cell.angle_beta   90.00
_cell.angle_gamma   90.00
#
_symmetry.space_group_name_H-M   'P 1'
#
loop_
_entity.id
_entity.type
_entity.pdbx_description
1 polymer ?
#
loop_
_entity_poly.entity_id
_entity_poly.type
_entity_poly.pdbx_seq_one_letter_code
_entity_poly.pdbx_strand_id
1 'polypeptide(L)'
;MTAKKIEKEEDHYLAQELNIDKDKLKALKKKLSKVEPRSERGAETLFRLVSKNQYTLNSMIDRKSNILISINALILSIILGTVLSQLDKDPHLIYPTIIMLFTNLISIAYAVFATRPELKHGGRETGNVMFYGNFNDMEEDQYTEKLTNLMYQGDELYKVIAKDTFHLGKTIDRKFRLLRKSFHVFLLGIILAVLGFILCHLMFG
;
A
#
# COMPACT_ATOMS: atom_id res chain seq x y z
N MET A 1 15.84 -2.84 -55.66
CA MET A 1 14.82 -1.77 -55.77
C MET A 1 15.17 -0.66 -54.79
N THR A 2 15.07 0.60 -55.19
CA THR A 2 15.31 1.76 -54.33
C THR A 2 14.23 1.86 -53.25
N ALA A 3 14.56 2.25 -52.01
CA ALA A 3 13.60 2.34 -50.90
C ALA A 3 12.30 3.10 -51.23
N LYS A 4 12.39 4.15 -52.07
CA LYS A 4 11.23 4.91 -52.58
C LYS A 4 10.26 4.13 -53.48
N LYS A 5 10.72 3.06 -54.15
CA LYS A 5 9.84 2.20 -54.97
C LYS A 5 9.03 1.26 -54.08
N ILE A 6 9.66 0.72 -53.03
CA ILE A 6 9.01 -0.19 -52.07
C ILE A 6 7.92 0.56 -51.29
N GLU A 7 8.21 1.76 -50.79
CA GLU A 7 7.23 2.59 -50.06
C GLU A 7 6.00 2.96 -50.93
N LYS A 8 6.20 3.17 -52.24
CA LYS A 8 5.11 3.43 -53.18
C LYS A 8 4.25 2.19 -53.47
N GLU A 9 4.86 1.02 -53.52
CA GLU A 9 4.15 -0.25 -53.70
C GLU A 9 3.34 -0.61 -52.44
N GLU A 10 3.91 -0.40 -51.25
CA GLU A 10 3.21 -0.54 -49.96
C GLU A 10 2.02 0.41 -49.85
N ASP A 11 2.19 1.70 -50.21
CA ASP A 11 1.10 2.68 -50.21
C ASP A 11 -0.02 2.31 -51.18
N HIS A 12 0.33 1.75 -52.34
CA HIS A 12 -0.65 1.30 -53.33
C HIS A 12 -1.43 0.08 -52.83
N TYR A 13 -0.74 -0.90 -52.24
CA TYR A 13 -1.35 -2.08 -51.65
C TYR A 13 -2.29 -1.70 -50.49
N LEU A 14 -1.83 -0.85 -49.56
CA LEU A 14 -2.63 -0.39 -48.42
C LEU A 14 -3.86 0.42 -48.85
N ALA A 15 -3.75 1.27 -49.87
CA ALA A 15 -4.90 2.02 -50.40
C ALA A 15 -5.96 1.11 -51.02
N GLN A 16 -5.52 0.06 -51.72
CA GLN A 16 -6.40 -0.92 -52.37
C GLN A 16 -7.10 -1.84 -51.35
N GLU A 17 -6.36 -2.34 -50.36
CA GLU A 17 -6.89 -3.24 -49.32
C GLU A 17 -7.88 -2.52 -48.39
N LEU A 18 -7.54 -1.30 -47.97
CA LEU A 18 -8.40 -0.50 -47.08
C LEU A 18 -9.51 0.27 -47.84
N ASN A 19 -9.55 0.16 -49.17
CA ASN A 19 -10.52 0.80 -50.07
C ASN A 19 -10.65 2.33 -49.83
N ILE A 20 -9.50 3.00 -49.71
CA ILE A 20 -9.39 4.43 -49.36
C ILE A 20 -8.48 5.18 -50.33
N ASP A 21 -8.86 6.41 -50.66
CA ASP A 21 -8.05 7.29 -51.51
C ASP A 21 -6.69 7.64 -50.90
N LYS A 22 -5.72 7.96 -51.77
CA LYS A 22 -4.35 8.36 -51.38
C LYS A 22 -4.32 9.51 -50.37
N ASP A 23 -5.24 10.45 -50.45
CA ASP A 23 -5.32 11.58 -49.50
C ASP A 23 -5.82 11.14 -48.12
N LYS A 24 -6.76 10.19 -48.06
CA LYS A 24 -7.22 9.56 -46.82
C LYS A 24 -6.12 8.69 -46.21
N LEU A 25 -5.37 7.94 -47.01
CA LEU A 25 -4.23 7.14 -46.55
C LEU A 25 -3.14 8.03 -45.94
N LYS A 26 -2.80 9.16 -46.58
CA LYS A 26 -1.86 10.15 -46.02
C LYS A 26 -2.37 10.77 -44.71
N ALA A 27 -3.66 11.11 -44.63
CA ALA A 27 -4.26 11.63 -43.40
C ALA A 27 -4.26 10.58 -42.28
N LEU A 28 -4.50 9.31 -42.60
CA LEU A 28 -4.46 8.18 -41.67
C LEU A 28 -3.04 7.94 -41.16
N LYS A 29 -2.04 7.85 -42.04
CA LYS A 29 -0.62 7.77 -41.66
C LYS A 29 -0.18 8.94 -40.77
N LYS A 30 -0.62 10.17 -41.08
CA LYS A 30 -0.34 11.36 -40.27
C LYS A 30 -1.04 11.35 -38.91
N LYS A 31 -2.21 10.71 -38.79
CA LYS A 31 -2.89 10.50 -37.49
C LYS A 31 -2.18 9.42 -36.69
N LEU A 32 -1.84 8.28 -37.29
CA LEU A 32 -1.08 7.19 -36.66
C LEU A 32 0.32 7.63 -36.22
N SER A 33 1.01 8.44 -37.02
CA SER A 33 2.34 8.97 -36.65
C SER A 33 2.28 10.00 -35.51
N LYS A 34 1.10 10.56 -35.24
CA LYS A 34 0.85 11.48 -34.11
C LYS A 34 0.36 10.76 -32.86
N VAL A 35 -0.14 9.54 -33.00
CA VAL A 35 -0.40 8.66 -31.87
C VAL A 35 0.94 8.11 -31.45
N GLU A 36 1.51 8.70 -30.39
CA GLU A 36 2.73 8.20 -29.79
C GLU A 36 2.49 6.72 -29.42
N PRO A 37 3.31 5.78 -29.92
CA PRO A 37 3.09 4.37 -29.64
C PRO A 37 3.17 4.19 -28.13
N ARG A 38 2.02 3.91 -27.51
CA ARG A 38 1.95 3.63 -26.08
C ARG A 38 2.87 2.45 -25.82
N SER A 39 3.95 2.68 -25.08
CA SER A 39 4.89 1.61 -24.77
C SER A 39 4.19 0.63 -23.83
N GLU A 40 3.67 -0.48 -24.36
CA GLU A 40 3.11 -1.58 -23.58
C GLU A 40 4.12 -2.04 -22.50
N ARG A 41 5.41 -2.06 -22.86
CA ARG A 41 6.52 -2.33 -21.94
C ARG A 41 6.66 -1.26 -20.85
N GLY A 42 6.38 0.01 -21.16
CA GLY A 42 6.36 1.10 -20.20
C GLY A 42 5.21 0.96 -19.20
N ALA A 43 4.01 0.61 -19.67
CA ALA A 43 2.86 0.33 -18.82
C ALA A 43 3.12 -0.88 -17.91
N GLU A 44 3.64 -1.99 -18.47
CA GLU A 44 4.01 -3.18 -17.70
C GLU A 44 5.06 -2.85 -16.60
N THR A 45 6.11 -2.10 -16.98
CA THR A 45 7.16 -1.69 -16.04
C THR A 45 6.60 -0.81 -14.93
N LEU A 46 5.71 0.13 -15.27
CA LEU A 46 5.05 0.99 -14.29
C LEU A 46 4.25 0.16 -13.27
N PHE A 47 3.37 -0.74 -13.73
CA PHE A 47 2.58 -1.57 -12.83
C PHE A 47 3.46 -2.48 -11.97
N ARG A 48 4.51 -3.08 -12.55
CA ARG A 48 5.49 -3.88 -11.79
C ARG A 48 6.17 -3.06 -10.69
N LEU A 49 6.60 -1.84 -11.00
CA LEU A 49 7.25 -0.95 -10.03
C LEU A 49 6.28 -0.54 -8.93
N VAL A 50 5.04 -0.22 -9.26
CA VAL A 50 4.04 0.18 -8.28
C VAL A 50 3.69 -0.98 -7.35
N SER A 51 3.43 -2.18 -7.88
CA SER A 51 3.17 -3.37 -7.06
C SER A 51 4.34 -3.69 -6.13
N LYS A 52 5.58 -3.59 -6.63
CA LYS A 52 6.78 -3.78 -5.81
C LYS A 52 6.87 -2.73 -4.71
N ASN A 53 6.67 -1.46 -5.02
CA ASN A 53 6.71 -0.37 -4.04
C ASN A 53 5.64 -0.57 -2.95
N GLN A 54 4.43 -0.96 -3.35
CA GLN A 54 3.32 -1.25 -2.46
C GLN A 54 3.65 -2.38 -1.46
N TYR A 55 4.20 -3.48 -1.97
CA TYR A 55 4.68 -4.59 -1.15
C TYR A 55 5.80 -4.14 -0.19
N THR A 56 6.75 -3.34 -0.67
CA THR A 56 7.84 -2.79 0.16
C THR A 56 7.30 -1.87 1.26
N LEU A 57 6.32 -1.01 0.97
CA LEU A 57 5.69 -0.15 1.97
C LEU A 57 4.96 -0.97 3.03
N ASN A 58 4.22 -2.00 2.64
CA ASN A 58 3.50 -2.86 3.58
C ASN A 58 4.48 -3.64 4.49
N SER A 59 5.51 -4.26 3.91
CA SER A 59 6.56 -4.95 4.70
C SER A 59 7.35 -4.00 5.61
N MET A 60 7.53 -2.73 5.22
CA MET A 60 8.14 -1.72 6.09
C MET A 60 7.24 -1.40 7.30
N ILE A 61 5.92 -1.33 7.12
CA ILE A 61 4.96 -1.16 8.23
C ILE A 61 5.09 -2.33 9.20
N ASP A 62 5.09 -3.57 8.71
CA ASP A 62 5.18 -4.77 9.55
C ASP A 62 6.49 -4.78 10.33
N ARG A 63 7.60 -4.49 9.65
CA ARG A 63 8.92 -4.39 10.30
C ARG A 63 8.95 -3.32 11.40
N LYS A 64 8.45 -2.11 11.13
CA LYS A 64 8.43 -1.01 12.10
C LYS A 64 7.52 -1.32 13.30
N SER A 65 6.38 -1.95 13.05
CA SER A 65 5.44 -2.36 14.11
C SER A 65 6.06 -3.43 15.00
N ASN A 66 6.71 -4.44 14.42
CA ASN A 66 7.39 -5.49 15.18
C ASN A 66 8.50 -4.91 16.07
N ILE A 67 9.33 -3.99 15.54
CA ILE A 67 10.36 -3.30 16.33
C ILE A 67 9.73 -2.54 17.50
N LEU A 68 8.65 -1.79 17.24
CA LEU A 68 7.97 -1.01 18.27
C LEU A 68 7.36 -1.89 19.37
N ILE A 69 6.73 -3.02 18.99
CA ILE A 69 6.19 -4.01 19.93
C ILE A 69 7.32 -4.61 20.78
N SER A 70 8.46 -4.98 20.17
CA SER A 70 9.60 -5.55 20.91
C SER A 70 10.20 -4.57 21.92
N ILE A 71 10.37 -3.29 21.54
CA ILE A 71 10.87 -2.25 22.45
C ILE A 71 9.89 -2.05 23.61
N ASN A 72 8.60 -1.97 23.31
CA ASN A 72 7.54 -1.82 24.31
C ASN A 72 7.51 -3.00 25.29
N ALA A 73 7.63 -4.24 24.80
CA ALA A 73 7.68 -5.44 25.61
C ALA A 73 8.94 -5.49 26.51
N LEU A 74 10.10 -5.08 25.98
CA LEU A 74 11.33 -4.96 26.76
C LEU A 74 11.17 -3.97 27.92
N ILE A 75 10.61 -2.79 27.64
CA ILE A 75 10.32 -1.77 28.64
C ILE A 75 9.39 -2.31 29.73
N LEU A 76 8.29 -2.97 29.35
CA LEU A 76 7.36 -3.60 30.30
C LEU A 76 8.05 -4.64 31.17
N SER A 77 8.90 -5.49 30.58
CA SER A 77 9.66 -6.49 31.33
C SER A 77 10.56 -5.86 32.39
N ILE A 78 11.22 -4.73 32.08
CA ILE A 78 12.07 -4.03 33.03
C ILE A 78 11.22 -3.41 34.15
N ILE A 79 10.13 -2.72 33.82
CA ILE A 79 9.25 -2.09 34.80
C ILE A 79 8.68 -3.12 35.78
N LEU A 80 8.19 -4.25 35.27
CA LEU A 80 7.63 -5.31 36.10
C LEU A 80 8.70 -5.97 36.98
N GLY A 81 9.95 -6.08 36.50
CA GLY A 81 11.03 -6.73 37.24
C GLY A 81 11.73 -5.85 38.27
N THR A 82 11.85 -4.55 38.02
CA THR A 82 12.63 -3.64 38.88
C THR A 82 11.77 -2.63 39.63
N VAL A 83 10.83 -1.98 38.94
CA VAL A 83 10.06 -0.87 39.49
C VAL A 83 8.96 -1.37 40.42
N LEU A 84 8.30 -2.49 40.10
CA LEU A 84 7.30 -3.10 40.99
C LEU A 84 7.91 -3.55 42.33
N SER A 85 9.14 -4.09 42.34
CA SER A 85 9.80 -4.48 43.58
C SER A 85 10.24 -3.28 44.43
N GLN A 86 10.33 -2.09 43.85
CA GLN A 86 10.62 -0.84 44.56
C GLN A 86 9.34 -0.13 45.04
N LEU A 87 8.17 -0.53 44.54
CA LEU A 87 6.88 0.02 44.94
C LEU A 87 6.56 -0.20 46.42
N ASP A 88 7.04 -1.31 46.98
CA ASP A 88 6.91 -1.60 48.42
C ASP A 88 7.73 -0.62 49.29
N LYS A 89 8.78 -0.01 48.72
CA LYS A 89 9.66 0.95 49.41
C LYS A 89 9.19 2.38 49.25
N ASP A 90 8.81 2.75 48.03
CA ASP A 90 8.34 4.09 47.68
C ASP A 90 6.99 4.02 46.95
N PRO A 91 5.86 4.01 47.69
CA PRO A 91 4.52 3.87 47.10
C PRO A 91 4.18 4.94 46.07
N HIS A 92 4.82 6.12 46.15
CA HIS A 92 4.58 7.24 45.23
C HIS A 92 5.05 6.97 43.78
N LEU A 93 5.94 5.99 43.56
CA LEU A 93 6.38 5.56 42.22
C LEU A 93 5.26 4.86 41.42
N ILE A 94 4.13 4.53 42.05
CA ILE A 94 3.00 3.86 41.38
C ILE A 94 2.37 4.72 40.28
N TYR A 95 2.29 6.04 40.49
CA TYR A 95 1.66 6.95 39.55
C TYR A 95 2.39 6.99 38.19
N PRO A 96 3.70 7.29 38.11
CA PRO A 96 4.42 7.26 36.83
C PRO A 96 4.45 5.86 36.21
N THR A 97 4.53 4.81 37.05
CA THR A 97 4.53 3.41 36.59
C THR A 97 3.24 3.03 35.88
N ILE A 98 2.07 3.35 36.45
CA ILE A 98 0.77 3.06 35.84
C ILE A 98 0.59 3.83 34.53
N ILE A 99 0.97 5.11 34.49
CA ILE A 99 0.90 5.93 33.28
C ILE A 99 1.76 5.30 32.16
N MET A 100 2.96 4.86 32.51
CA MET A 100 3.88 4.21 31.57
C MET A 100 3.33 2.86 31.07
N LEU A 101 2.78 2.03 31.97
CA LEU A 101 2.17 0.75 31.62
C LEU A 101 1.00 0.94 30.64
N PHE A 102 0.13 1.90 30.94
CA PHE A 102 -1.08 2.16 30.16
C PHE A 102 -0.76 2.70 28.77
N THR A 103 0.15 3.68 28.69
CA THR A 103 0.56 4.28 27.41
C THR A 103 1.32 3.29 26.52
N ASN A 104 2.17 2.43 27.11
CA ASN A 104 2.86 1.36 26.41
C ASN A 104 1.86 0.32 25.85
N LEU A 105 0.87 -0.10 26.66
CA LEU A 105 -0.17 -1.03 26.20
C LEU A 105 -0.99 -0.45 25.04
N ILE A 106 -1.38 0.83 25.12
CA ILE A 106 -2.08 1.51 24.01
C ILE A 106 -1.19 1.58 22.76
N SER A 107 0.09 1.87 22.91
CA SER A 107 1.04 1.87 21.79
C SER A 107 1.11 0.51 21.11
N ILE A 108 1.28 -0.57 21.87
CA ILE A 108 1.26 -1.95 21.34
C ILE A 108 -0.05 -2.22 20.60
N ALA A 109 -1.20 -1.86 21.18
CA ALA A 109 -2.50 -2.07 20.54
C ALA A 109 -2.59 -1.41 19.16
N TYR A 110 -2.16 -0.15 19.03
CA TYR A 110 -2.11 0.52 17.72
C TYR A 110 -1.12 -0.12 16.74
N ALA A 111 0.03 -0.61 17.22
CA ALA A 111 1.01 -1.30 16.38
C ALA A 111 0.46 -2.62 15.84
N VAL A 112 -0.21 -3.41 16.69
CA VAL A 112 -0.90 -4.65 16.31
C VAL A 112 -2.05 -4.38 15.32
N PHE A 113 -2.80 -3.30 15.51
CA PHE A 113 -3.84 -2.93 14.55
C PHE A 113 -3.27 -2.49 13.20
N ALA A 114 -2.07 -1.91 13.16
CA ALA A 114 -1.41 -1.54 11.91
C ALA A 114 -0.95 -2.76 11.08
N THR A 115 -0.61 -3.89 11.74
CA THR A 115 -0.19 -5.13 11.06
C THR A 115 -1.34 -6.06 10.71
N ARG A 116 -2.56 -5.76 11.17
CA ARG A 116 -3.74 -6.57 10.86
C ARG A 116 -3.96 -6.68 9.34
N PRO A 117 -4.18 -7.89 8.79
CA PRO A 117 -4.51 -8.05 7.38
C PRO A 117 -5.87 -7.41 7.07
N GLU A 118 -5.97 -6.70 5.94
CA GLU A 118 -7.21 -6.09 5.49
C GLU A 118 -8.00 -7.10 4.66
N LEU A 119 -9.28 -7.30 5.03
CA LEU A 119 -10.14 -8.35 4.48
C LEU A 119 -10.77 -7.96 3.13
N LYS A 120 -10.82 -6.66 2.78
CA LYS A 120 -11.47 -6.14 1.56
C LYS A 120 -10.72 -4.95 0.96
N HIS A 121 -10.53 -4.93 -0.36
CA HIS A 121 -10.00 -3.79 -1.12
C HIS A 121 -11.05 -3.28 -2.11
N GLY A 122 -11.48 -2.02 -1.92
CA GLY A 122 -12.56 -1.44 -2.71
C GLY A 122 -13.94 -2.04 -2.39
N GLY A 123 -15.01 -1.41 -2.89
CA GLY A 123 -16.35 -2.00 -2.84
C GLY A 123 -16.58 -3.00 -3.96
N ARG A 124 -17.60 -3.87 -3.81
CA ARG A 124 -18.07 -4.83 -4.84
C ARG A 124 -18.32 -4.18 -6.21
N GLU A 125 -18.60 -2.88 -6.24
CA GLU A 125 -18.89 -2.11 -7.46
C GLU A 125 -17.68 -1.85 -8.36
N THR A 126 -16.46 -2.11 -7.92
CA THR A 126 -15.28 -1.81 -8.74
C THR A 126 -15.00 -2.83 -9.84
N GLY A 127 -15.72 -3.98 -9.86
CA GLY A 127 -15.50 -5.06 -10.84
C GLY A 127 -14.09 -5.65 -10.79
N ASN A 128 -13.34 -5.40 -9.71
CA ASN A 128 -11.96 -5.78 -9.57
C ASN A 128 -11.83 -7.25 -9.16
N VAL A 129 -11.73 -8.11 -10.18
CA VAL A 129 -11.47 -9.55 -10.03
C VAL A 129 -10.04 -9.87 -9.57
N MET A 130 -9.13 -8.90 -9.49
CA MET A 130 -7.73 -9.18 -9.12
C MET A 130 -7.52 -9.36 -7.61
N PHE A 131 -8.48 -8.89 -6.79
CA PHE A 131 -8.35 -8.95 -5.34
C PHE A 131 -9.06 -10.16 -4.74
N TYR A 132 -8.34 -10.93 -3.92
CA TYR A 132 -8.84 -12.17 -3.31
C TYR A 132 -10.16 -12.02 -2.57
N GLY A 133 -10.34 -10.96 -1.77
CA GLY A 133 -11.57 -10.75 -1.02
C GLY A 133 -12.76 -10.27 -1.87
N ASN A 134 -12.57 -10.02 -3.16
CA ASN A 134 -13.65 -9.69 -4.10
C ASN A 134 -14.10 -10.92 -4.90
N PHE A 135 -13.18 -11.84 -5.25
CA PHE A 135 -13.53 -13.07 -5.97
C PHE A 135 -13.79 -14.28 -5.07
N ASN A 136 -13.48 -14.22 -3.77
CA ASN A 136 -13.71 -15.33 -2.84
C ASN A 136 -15.18 -15.80 -2.76
N ASP A 137 -16.13 -14.93 -3.12
CA ASP A 137 -17.56 -15.25 -3.16
C ASP A 137 -18.05 -15.59 -4.58
N MET A 138 -17.15 -15.69 -5.58
CA MET A 138 -17.49 -15.95 -6.98
C MET A 138 -17.31 -17.42 -7.35
N GLU A 139 -18.14 -17.92 -8.26
CA GLU A 139 -17.94 -19.24 -8.88
C GLU A 139 -16.73 -19.22 -9.82
N GLU A 140 -16.05 -20.37 -9.94
CA GLU A 140 -14.83 -20.53 -10.75
C GLU A 140 -15.05 -20.15 -12.23
N ASP A 141 -16.17 -20.58 -12.82
CA ASP A 141 -16.51 -20.28 -14.21
C ASP A 141 -16.67 -18.77 -14.43
N GLN A 142 -17.37 -18.11 -13.51
CA GLN A 142 -17.61 -16.65 -13.57
C GLN A 142 -16.31 -15.85 -13.42
N TYR A 143 -15.39 -16.32 -12.57
CA TYR A 143 -14.08 -15.70 -12.38
C TYR A 143 -13.22 -15.86 -13.64
N THR A 144 -13.13 -17.08 -14.17
CA THR A 144 -12.30 -17.42 -15.34
C THR A 144 -12.76 -16.66 -16.57
N GLU A 145 -14.08 -16.58 -16.81
CA GLU A 145 -14.64 -15.82 -17.92
C GLU A 145 -14.34 -14.33 -17.80
N LYS A 146 -14.60 -13.72 -16.63
CA LYS A 146 -14.33 -12.28 -16.41
C LYS A 146 -12.86 -11.93 -16.54
N LEU A 147 -11.97 -12.75 -15.99
CA LEU A 147 -10.53 -12.52 -16.07
C LEU A 147 -10.03 -12.62 -17.51
N THR A 148 -10.51 -13.64 -18.24
CA THR A 148 -10.16 -13.85 -19.64
C THR A 148 -10.64 -12.69 -20.51
N ASN A 149 -11.89 -12.26 -20.35
CA ASN A 149 -12.45 -11.11 -21.06
C ASN A 149 -11.64 -9.83 -20.78
N LEU A 150 -11.19 -9.63 -19.55
CA LEU A 150 -10.38 -8.46 -19.19
C LEU A 150 -9.00 -8.49 -19.86
N MET A 151 -8.36 -9.66 -20.02
CA MET A 151 -7.05 -9.78 -20.69
C MET A 151 -7.09 -9.36 -22.15
N TYR A 152 -8.22 -9.56 -22.85
CA TYR A 152 -8.40 -9.15 -24.24
C TYR A 152 -8.78 -7.67 -24.41
N GLN A 153 -9.15 -6.98 -23.33
CA GLN A 153 -9.55 -5.57 -23.32
C GLN A 153 -8.47 -4.69 -22.67
N GLY A 154 -7.37 -4.44 -23.39
CA GLY A 154 -6.18 -3.77 -22.84
C GLY A 154 -6.43 -2.46 -22.09
N ASP A 155 -7.28 -1.56 -22.60
CA ASP A 155 -7.59 -0.29 -21.93
C ASP A 155 -8.39 -0.46 -20.64
N GLU A 156 -9.36 -1.38 -20.62
CA GLU A 156 -10.12 -1.68 -19.40
C GLU A 156 -9.27 -2.45 -18.39
N LEU A 157 -8.39 -3.36 -18.84
CA LEU A 157 -7.41 -4.02 -17.97
C LEU A 157 -6.57 -3.00 -17.21
N TYR A 158 -5.94 -2.05 -17.90
CA TYR A 158 -5.10 -1.05 -17.26
C TYR A 158 -5.87 -0.16 -16.28
N LYS A 159 -7.12 0.16 -16.59
CA LYS A 159 -8.00 0.93 -15.71
C LYS A 159 -8.38 0.15 -14.45
N VAL A 160 -8.62 -1.15 -14.56
CA VAL A 160 -8.86 -2.02 -13.40
C VAL A 160 -7.60 -2.12 -12.53
N ILE A 161 -6.41 -2.33 -13.12
CA ILE A 161 -5.14 -2.37 -12.35
C ILE A 161 -4.89 -1.03 -11.64
N ALA A 162 -5.15 0.09 -12.31
CA ALA A 162 -4.98 1.42 -11.71
C ALA A 162 -5.93 1.66 -10.53
N LYS A 163 -7.19 1.23 -10.64
CA LYS A 163 -8.17 1.29 -9.53
C LYS A 163 -7.75 0.41 -8.36
N ASP A 164 -7.31 -0.82 -8.63
CA ASP A 164 -6.81 -1.74 -7.61
C ASP A 164 -5.65 -1.10 -6.83
N THR A 165 -4.64 -0.65 -7.56
CA THR A 165 -3.47 0.05 -7.05
C THR A 165 -3.85 1.24 -6.15
N PHE A 166 -4.82 2.05 -6.58
CA PHE A 166 -5.30 3.19 -5.81
C PHE A 166 -5.92 2.76 -4.46
N HIS A 167 -6.75 1.72 -4.46
CA HIS A 167 -7.37 1.21 -3.25
C HIS A 167 -6.35 0.57 -2.31
N LEU A 168 -5.39 -0.20 -2.84
CA LEU A 168 -4.24 -0.70 -2.07
C LEU A 168 -3.48 0.46 -1.42
N GLY A 169 -3.22 1.55 -2.17
CA GLY A 169 -2.56 2.76 -1.66
C GLY A 169 -3.28 3.34 -0.43
N LYS A 170 -4.61 3.44 -0.50
CA LYS A 170 -5.45 3.94 0.61
C LYS A 170 -5.38 3.05 1.85
N THR A 171 -5.33 1.74 1.66
CA THR A 171 -5.14 0.75 2.73
C THR A 171 -3.80 0.95 3.44
N ILE A 172 -2.70 1.08 2.69
CA ILE A 172 -1.37 1.33 3.26
C ILE A 172 -1.35 2.64 4.06
N ASP A 173 -1.95 3.71 3.55
CA ASP A 173 -2.00 4.99 4.26
C ASP A 173 -2.78 4.89 5.60
N ARG A 174 -3.88 4.11 5.65
CA ARG A 174 -4.58 3.83 6.93
C ARG A 174 -3.66 3.11 7.91
N LYS A 175 -2.94 2.07 7.49
CA LYS A 175 -1.99 1.34 8.35
C LYS A 175 -0.87 2.26 8.84
N PHE A 176 -0.31 3.10 7.96
CA PHE A 176 0.69 4.09 8.34
C PHE A 176 0.16 5.13 9.34
N ARG A 177 -1.10 5.56 9.23
CA ARG A 177 -1.71 6.44 10.23
C ARG A 177 -1.82 5.77 11.61
N LEU A 178 -2.22 4.50 11.67
CA LEU A 178 -2.27 3.74 12.92
C LEU A 178 -0.87 3.59 13.54
N LEU A 179 0.12 3.21 12.73
CA LEU A 179 1.49 3.10 13.18
C LEU A 179 2.04 4.46 13.66
N ARG A 180 1.76 5.55 12.95
CA ARG A 180 2.14 6.90 13.42
C ARG A 180 1.51 7.22 14.76
N LYS A 181 0.21 6.96 14.96
CA LYS A 181 -0.45 7.17 16.27
C LYS A 181 0.23 6.35 17.37
N SER A 182 0.59 5.09 17.10
CA SER A 182 1.33 4.24 18.04
C SER A 182 2.64 4.88 18.50
N PHE A 183 3.44 5.43 17.57
CA PHE A 183 4.68 6.14 17.90
C PHE A 183 4.45 7.40 18.73
N HIS A 184 3.41 8.18 18.44
CA HIS A 184 3.11 9.39 19.20
C HIS A 184 2.69 9.06 20.63
N VAL A 185 1.81 8.05 20.81
CA VAL A 185 1.39 7.60 22.15
C VAL A 185 2.56 7.04 22.93
N PHE A 186 3.41 6.23 22.30
CA PHE A 186 4.63 5.71 22.92
C PHE A 186 5.54 6.81 23.44
N LEU A 187 5.86 7.77 22.56
CA LEU A 187 6.78 8.86 22.88
C LEU A 187 6.22 9.74 24.01
N LEU A 188 4.94 10.11 23.93
CA LEU A 188 4.26 10.89 24.95
C LEU A 188 4.21 10.14 26.28
N GLY A 189 3.97 8.83 26.25
CA GLY A 189 3.97 7.97 27.44
C GLY A 189 5.32 7.94 28.15
N ILE A 190 6.41 7.78 27.41
CA ILE A 190 7.77 7.82 27.98
C ILE A 190 8.07 9.19 28.58
N ILE A 191 7.77 10.28 27.87
CA ILE A 191 8.06 11.63 28.36
C ILE A 191 7.29 11.91 29.66
N LEU A 192 5.99 11.59 29.70
CA LEU A 192 5.19 11.78 30.91
C LEU A 192 5.66 10.90 32.06
N ALA A 193 6.05 9.65 31.79
CA ALA A 193 6.57 8.76 32.81
C ALA A 193 7.88 9.30 33.40
N VAL A 194 8.83 9.71 32.56
CA VAL A 194 10.11 10.29 33.01
C VAL A 194 9.90 11.55 33.83
N LEU A 195 9.03 12.46 33.38
CA LEU A 195 8.68 13.65 34.15
C LEU A 195 8.04 13.28 35.50
N GLY A 196 7.15 12.29 35.51
CA GLY A 196 6.52 11.80 36.74
C GLY A 196 7.53 11.19 37.73
N PHE A 197 8.50 10.41 37.25
CA PHE A 197 9.58 9.88 38.08
C PHE A 197 10.45 11.00 38.69
N ILE A 198 10.83 12.00 37.89
CA ILE A 198 11.61 13.15 38.37
C ILE A 198 10.83 13.94 39.43
N LEU A 199 9.55 14.21 39.17
CA LEU A 199 8.70 15.02 40.06
C LEU A 199 8.43 14.28 41.38
N CYS A 200 8.23 12.97 41.32
CA CYS A 200 8.13 12.11 42.50
C CYS A 200 9.43 12.14 43.32
N HIS A 201 10.59 12.05 42.66
CA HIS A 201 11.88 12.11 43.33
C HIS A 201 12.16 13.49 43.94
N LEU A 202 11.74 14.58 43.30
CA LEU A 202 11.93 15.94 43.83
C LEU A 202 11.02 16.23 45.03
N MET A 203 9.81 15.68 45.06
CA MET A 203 8.85 15.90 46.15
C MET A 203 9.02 14.96 47.34
N PHE A 204 9.45 13.72 47.12
CA PHE A 204 9.52 12.66 48.14
C PHE A 204 10.92 12.07 48.36
N GLY A 205 11.91 12.49 47.57
CA GLY A 205 13.32 12.09 47.71
C GLY A 205 14.14 13.04 48.56
#